data_AF-A0A7W0VBD7-F1
#
_entry.id   AF-A0A7W0VBD7-F1
#
_cell.length_a   1.000
_cell.length_b   1.000
_cell.length_c   1.000
_cell.angle_alpha   90.00
_cell.angle_beta   90.00
_cell.angle_gamma   90.00
#
_symmetry.space_group_name_H-M   'P 1'
#
loop_
_entity.id
_entity.type
_entity.pdbx_description
1 polymer ?
#
loop_
_entity_poly.entity_id
_entity_poly.type
_entity_poly.pdbx_seq_one_letter_code
_entity_poly.pdbx_strand_id
1 'polypeptide(L)' 'METKHLDRVVIRFTGDSGDGMQLTGSEFAKAAAEAGNDISTFPDFPAEIRAPAGSLFGVSGFQLHFSS' A
#
# COMPACT_ATOMS: atom_id res chain seq x y z
N MET A 1 -23.28 -16.35 4.09
CA MET A 1 -21.85 -16.20 4.44
C MET A 1 -21.79 -15.59 5.82
N GLU A 2 -20.99 -16.17 6.72
CA GLU A 2 -20.74 -15.60 8.04
C GLU A 2 -19.60 -14.59 7.93
N THR A 3 -19.81 -13.37 8.42
CA THR A 3 -18.81 -12.29 8.39
C THR A 3 -18.02 -12.27 9.69
N LYS A 4 -16.69 -12.31 9.58
CA LYS A 4 -15.79 -12.21 10.74
C LYS A 4 -15.38 -10.77 10.97
N HIS A 5 -15.53 -10.30 12.20
CA HIS A 5 -14.96 -9.01 12.63
C HIS A 5 -13.48 -9.20 12.97
N LEU A 6 -12.63 -8.28 12.53
CA LEU A 6 -11.19 -8.28 12.77
C LEU A 6 -10.79 -6.97 13.43
N ASP A 7 -10.13 -7.04 14.58
CA ASP A 7 -9.69 -5.85 15.32
C ASP A 7 -8.50 -5.16 14.64
N ARG A 8 -7.73 -5.89 13.83
CA ARG A 8 -6.58 -5.36 13.09
C ARG A 8 -6.41 -6.07 11.76
N VAL A 9 -6.10 -5.30 10.73
CA VAL A 9 -5.79 -5.79 9.39
C VAL A 9 -4.51 -5.13 8.87
N VAL A 10 -3.71 -5.92 8.16
CA VAL A 10 -2.55 -5.44 7.40
C VAL A 10 -2.82 -5.68 5.92
N ILE A 11 -2.71 -4.63 5.10
CA ILE A 11 -2.81 -4.73 3.65
C ILE A 11 -1.49 -4.26 3.06
N ARG A 12 -0.99 -5.00 2.05
CA ARG A 12 0.16 -4.60 1.25
C ARG A 12 -0.24 -4.55 -0.22
N PHE A 13 -0.13 -3.36 -0.80
CA PHE A 13 -0.18 -3.14 -2.24
C PHE A 13 1.21 -3.38 -2.81
N THR A 14 1.32 -4.16 -3.89
CA THR A 14 2.58 -4.45 -4.58
C THR A 14 2.36 -4.40 -6.08
N GLY A 15 3.30 -3.83 -6.82
CA GLY A 15 3.22 -3.69 -8.27
C GLY A 15 4.51 -3.14 -8.86
N ASP A 16 4.56 -3.06 -10.18
CA ASP A 16 5.74 -2.55 -10.87
C ASP A 16 5.91 -1.05 -10.55
N SER A 17 7.16 -0.61 -10.50
CA SER A 17 7.48 0.79 -10.24
C SER A 17 6.92 1.66 -11.36
N GLY A 18 5.98 2.53 -11.00
CA GLY A 18 5.23 3.36 -11.94
C GLY A 18 3.74 3.02 -12.00
N ASP A 19 3.32 1.86 -11.51
CA ASP A 19 1.91 1.43 -11.51
C ASP A 19 1.05 2.12 -10.44
N GLY A 20 1.65 2.97 -9.61
CA GLY A 20 0.92 3.81 -8.67
C GLY A 20 0.65 3.19 -7.29
N MET A 21 1.39 2.17 -6.85
CA MET A 21 1.21 1.55 -5.53
C MET A 21 1.22 2.55 -4.36
N GLN A 22 2.01 3.61 -4.49
CA GLN A 22 2.07 4.69 -3.50
C GLN A 22 0.79 5.53 -3.50
N LEU A 23 0.24 5.83 -4.68
CA LEU A 23 -1.02 6.57 -4.82
C LEU A 23 -2.18 5.74 -4.29
N THR A 24 -2.29 4.48 -4.72
CA THR A 24 -3.31 3.55 -4.25
C THR A 24 -3.27 3.39 -2.74
N GLY A 25 -2.08 3.15 -2.17
CA GLY A 25 -1.91 3.00 -0.73
C GLY A 25 -2.25 4.26 0.06
N SER A 26 -1.88 5.44 -0.47
CA SER A 26 -2.17 6.72 0.18
C SER A 26 -3.66 7.05 0.16
N GLU A 27 -4.35 6.82 -0.97
CA GLU A 27 -5.81 7.02 -1.05
C GLU A 27 -6.57 6.03 -0.16
N PHE A 28 -6.10 4.78 -0.07
CA PHE A 28 -6.69 3.81 0.86
C PHE A 28 -6.49 4.25 2.32
N ALA A 29 -5.28 4.66 2.70
CA ALA A 29 -4.98 5.12 4.04
C ALA A 29 -5.83 6.36 4.42
N LYS A 30 -6.01 7.29 3.48
CA LYS A 30 -6.90 8.44 3.66
C LYS A 30 -8.35 7.98 3.91
N ALA A 31 -8.88 7.10 3.06
CA ALA A 31 -10.24 6.59 3.23
C ALA A 31 -10.43 5.83 4.55
N ALA A 32 -9.43 5.04 4.97
CA ALA A 32 -9.46 4.32 6.25
C ALA A 32 -9.48 5.28 7.45
N ALA A 33 -8.69 6.35 7.41
CA ALA A 33 -8.69 7.39 8.45
C ALA A 33 -10.01 8.19 8.46
N GLU A 34 -10.56 8.53 7.30
CA GLU A 34 -11.88 9.17 7.18
C GLU A 34 -13.01 8.28 7.74
N ALA A 35 -12.86 6.96 7.65
CA ALA A 35 -13.75 5.98 8.27
C ALA A 35 -13.52 5.79 9.79
N GLY A 36 -12.58 6.52 10.39
CA GLY A 36 -12.31 6.51 11.83
C GLY A 36 -11.36 5.40 12.31
N ASN A 37 -10.65 4.73 11.40
CA ASN A 37 -9.67 3.71 11.79
C ASN A 37 -8.37 4.36 12.25
N ASP A 38 -7.72 3.75 13.24
CA ASP A 38 -6.32 4.03 13.52
C ASP A 38 -5.47 3.48 12.37
N ILE A 39 -4.50 4.27 11.89
CA ILE A 39 -3.67 3.87 10.75
C ILE A 39 -2.17 4.01 11.03
N SER A 40 -1.39 3.14 10.39
CA SER A 40 0.07 3.29 10.27
C SER A 40 0.50 2.84 8.87
N THR A 41 1.32 3.65 8.21
CA THR A 41 1.71 3.44 6.81
C THR A 41 3.20 3.17 6.69
N PHE A 42 3.55 2.31 5.74
CA PHE A 42 4.91 1.86 5.46
C PHE A 42 5.10 1.81 3.94
N PRO A 43 5.42 2.95 3.31
CA PRO A 43 5.73 2.98 1.88
C PRO A 43 7.08 2.32 1.61
N ASP A 44 7.16 1.54 0.54
CA ASP A 44 8.35 0.86 0.06
C ASP A 44 8.65 1.29 -1.38
N PHE A 45 9.70 2.11 -1.52
CA PHE A 45 10.11 2.65 -2.81
C PHE A 45 11.26 1.82 -3.37
N PRO A 46 11.26 1.52 -4.68
CA PRO A 46 12.39 0.86 -5.33
C PRO A 46 13.68 1.67 -5.12
N ALA A 47 14.82 0.98 -5.08
CA ALA A 47 16.13 1.64 -4.96
C ALA A 47 16.47 2.47 -6.22
N GLU A 48 15.89 2.13 -7.37
CA GLU A 48 16.09 2.82 -8.64
C GLU A 48 15.01 3.90 -8.89
N ILE A 49 15.44 5.15 -9.13
CA ILE A 49 14.55 6.24 -9.57
C ILE A 49 13.95 5.95 -10.97
N ARG A 50 14.69 5.22 -11.82
CA ARG A 50 14.27 4.74 -13.14
C ARG A 50 15.06 3.50 -13.50
N ALA A 51 14.39 2.42 -13.87
CA ALA A 51 15.04 1.22 -14.39
C ALA A 51 15.86 1.54 -15.66
N PRO A 52 17.13 1.10 -15.77
CA PRO A 52 17.91 1.24 -17.00
C PRO A 52 17.15 0.73 -18.24
N ALA A 53 17.37 1.36 -19.39
CA ALA A 53 16.71 0.95 -20.63
C ALA A 53 16.98 -0.53 -20.92
N GLY A 54 15.90 -1.32 -21.07
CA GLY A 54 15.97 -2.76 -21.31
C GLY A 54 16.01 -3.64 -20.06
N SER A 55 15.86 -3.08 -18.85
CA SER A 55 15.70 -3.86 -17.60
C SER A 55 14.24 -3.92 -17.15
N LEU A 56 13.90 -4.96 -16.36
CA LEU A 56 12.60 -5.06 -15.71
C LEU A 56 12.44 -3.92 -14.69
N PHE A 57 11.23 -3.38 -14.56
CA PHE A 57 10.95 -2.36 -13.55
C PHE A 57 11.23 -2.92 -12.15
N GLY A 58 11.74 -2.07 -11.25
CA GLY A 58 11.82 -2.41 -9.83
C GLY A 58 10.42 -2.66 -9.27
N VAL A 59 10.31 -3.42 -8.18
CA VAL A 59 9.02 -3.61 -7.48
C VAL A 59 8.85 -2.47 -6.48
N SER A 60 7.63 -1.92 -6.42
CA SER A 60 7.23 -0.95 -5.40
C SER A 60 6.13 -1.54 -4.52
N GLY A 61 6.02 -1.02 -3.29
CA GLY A 61 5.00 -1.46 -2.37
C GLY A 61 4.49 -0.37 -1.45
N PHE A 62 3.29 -0.57 -0.92
CA PHE A 62 2.75 0.25 0.15
C PHE A 62 2.02 -0.66 1.12
N GLN A 63 2.43 -0.64 2.38
CA GLN A 63 1.75 -1.38 3.43
C GLN A 63 1.02 -0.42 4.37
N LEU A 64 -0.22 -0.75 4.72
CA LEU A 64 -0.92 -0.10 5.83
C LEU A 64 -1.36 -1.12 6.85
N HIS A 65 -1.32 -0.70 8.11
CA HIS A 65 -1.97 -1.35 9.22
C HIS A 65 -3.15 -0.48 9.60
N PHE A 66 -4.33 -1.05 9.76
CA PHE A 66 -5.48 -0.33 10.29
C PHE A 66 -6.31 -1.19 11.25
N SER A 67 -6.92 -0.53 12.23
CA SER A 67 -7.74 -1.15 13.26
C SER A 67 -9.02 -0.34 13.50
N SER A 68 -10.09 -1.05 13.85
CA SER A 68 -11.43 -0.50 14.14
C SER A 68 -11.68 -0.39 15.63
#